data_AF-A0A1J6KDZ5-F1
#
_entry.id   AF-A0A1J6KDZ5-F1
#
_cell.length_a   1.000
_cell.length_b   1.000
_cell.length_c   1.000
_cell.angle_alpha   90.00
_cell.angle_beta   90.00
_cell.angle_gamma   90.00
#
_symmetry.space_group_name_H-M   'P 1'
#
loop_
_entity.id
_entity.type
_entity.pdbx_description
1 polymer ?
#
loop_
_entity_poly.entity_id
_entity_poly.type
_entity_poly.pdbx_seq_one_letter_code
_entity_poly.pdbx_strand_id
1 'polypeptide(L)'
;MKRRKQSKITDLNFDVLKHIMYHVALSPDGAGNLARTVSVCRLFKELADDSDVLKAVAFGRVTLTGIHESFWQPAGLLSRCLQTGNPTAFNAIRKNAEILNASYLILKRAMFRGKLIILARSRALEIANTRARKKALEEAINECTKTFDAVDAQIQTIEQFLEMLMAVLKVMRSQIAQ
;
A
#
# COMPACT_ATOMS: atom_id res chain seq x y z
N MET A 1 48.95 -22.97 -15.46
CA MET A 1 47.87 -22.07 -15.93
C MET A 1 47.36 -21.23 -14.75
N LYS A 2 47.72 -19.94 -14.67
CA LYS A 2 47.14 -19.03 -13.65
C LYS A 2 45.68 -18.74 -14.07
N ARG A 3 44.70 -19.15 -13.27
CA ARG A 3 43.28 -18.76 -13.47
C ARG A 3 43.22 -17.23 -13.48
N ARG A 4 42.82 -16.61 -14.60
CA ARG A 4 42.50 -15.17 -14.63
C ARG A 4 41.38 -14.94 -13.62
N LYS A 5 41.62 -14.04 -12.65
CA LYS A 5 40.61 -13.63 -11.67
C LYS A 5 39.43 -13.05 -12.46
N GLN A 6 38.26 -13.67 -12.36
CA GLN A 6 37.07 -13.22 -13.06
C GLN A 6 36.64 -11.90 -12.42
N SER A 7 36.64 -10.82 -13.21
CA SER A 7 36.21 -9.50 -12.76
C SER A 7 34.73 -9.55 -12.38
N LYS A 8 34.41 -9.05 -11.19
CA LYS A 8 33.04 -8.93 -10.70
C LYS A 8 32.50 -7.55 -11.05
N ILE A 9 31.19 -7.43 -11.19
CA ILE A 9 30.55 -6.13 -11.39
C ILE A 9 30.87 -5.15 -10.27
N THR A 10 31.01 -5.65 -9.03
CA THR A 10 31.39 -4.85 -7.85
C THR A 10 32.82 -4.33 -7.88
N ASP A 11 33.65 -4.77 -8.84
CA ASP A 11 35.01 -4.26 -9.03
C ASP A 11 35.02 -2.95 -9.86
N LEU A 12 33.85 -2.53 -10.39
CA LEU A 12 33.69 -1.24 -11.07
C LEU A 12 33.79 -0.08 -10.09
N ASN A 13 34.15 1.10 -10.63
CA ASN A 13 34.13 2.34 -9.86
C ASN A 13 32.73 2.60 -9.28
N PHE A 14 32.68 3.10 -8.05
CA PHE A 14 31.46 3.44 -7.34
C PHE A 14 30.50 4.32 -8.16
N ASP A 15 31.01 5.33 -8.88
CA ASP A 15 30.20 6.24 -9.70
C ASP A 15 29.56 5.51 -10.90
N VAL A 16 30.29 4.54 -11.48
CA VAL A 16 29.76 3.71 -12.56
C VAL A 16 28.66 2.79 -12.02
N LEU A 17 28.86 2.22 -10.83
CA LEU A 17 27.86 1.40 -10.17
C LEU A 17 26.61 2.22 -9.78
N LYS A 18 26.80 3.45 -9.28
CA LYS A 18 25.71 4.40 -9.02
C LYS A 18 24.93 4.70 -10.29
N HIS A 19 25.62 4.94 -11.41
CA HIS A 19 24.96 5.19 -12.69
C HIS A 19 24.15 3.97 -13.18
N ILE A 20 24.68 2.76 -13.01
CA ILE A 20 23.93 1.52 -13.30
C ILE A 20 22.69 1.43 -12.41
N MET A 21 22.84 1.65 -11.10
CA MET A 21 21.74 1.63 -10.13
C MET A 21 20.66 2.67 -10.45
N TYR A 22 21.06 3.85 -10.90
CA TYR A 22 20.14 4.90 -11.36
C TYR A 22 19.27 4.41 -12.53
N HIS A 23 19.86 3.76 -13.54
CA HIS A 23 19.09 3.21 -14.67
C HIS A 23 18.22 2.01 -14.29
N VAL A 24 18.68 1.19 -13.34
CA VAL A 24 17.86 0.13 -12.75
C VAL A 24 16.63 0.74 -12.06
N ALA A 25 16.81 1.80 -11.29
CA ALA A 25 15.74 2.53 -10.61
C ALA A 25 14.78 3.23 -11.59
N LEU A 26 15.29 3.79 -12.68
CA LEU A 26 14.48 4.50 -13.70
C LEU A 26 13.65 3.56 -14.59
N SER A 27 13.99 2.26 -14.60
CA SER A 27 13.31 1.28 -15.46
C SER A 27 11.79 1.17 -15.19
N PRO A 28 10.98 0.63 -16.12
CA PRO A 28 9.52 0.53 -15.93
C PRO A 28 9.05 -0.25 -14.69
N ASP A 29 9.87 -1.19 -14.20
CA ASP A 29 9.69 -1.91 -12.93
C ASP A 29 10.76 -1.49 -11.91
N GLY A 30 11.08 -0.19 -11.86
CA GLY A 30 12.18 0.38 -11.10
C GLY A 30 12.19 -0.01 -9.63
N ALA A 31 11.05 0.13 -8.95
CA ALA A 31 10.89 -0.28 -7.57
C ALA A 31 11.15 -1.79 -7.35
N GLY A 32 10.61 -2.65 -8.23
CA GLY A 32 10.82 -4.10 -8.15
C GLY A 32 12.25 -4.51 -8.45
N ASN A 33 12.87 -3.91 -9.47
CA ASN A 33 14.25 -4.13 -9.85
C ASN A 33 15.22 -3.67 -8.76
N LEU A 34 14.98 -2.50 -8.15
CA LEU A 34 15.80 -2.00 -7.06
C LEU A 34 15.67 -2.89 -5.81
N ALA A 35 14.45 -3.31 -5.46
CA ALA A 35 14.20 -4.22 -4.34
C ALA A 35 14.92 -5.57 -4.49
N ARG A 36 15.04 -6.09 -5.72
CA ARG A 36 15.85 -7.30 -6.00
C ARG A 36 17.34 -7.01 -5.87
N THR A 37 17.79 -5.87 -6.36
CA THR A 37 19.22 -5.51 -6.41
C THR A 37 19.80 -5.29 -5.01
N VAL A 38 19.03 -4.72 -4.07
CA VAL A 38 19.49 -4.53 -2.67
C VAL A 38 19.75 -5.84 -1.92
N SER A 39 19.14 -6.95 -2.35
CA SER A 39 19.33 -8.27 -1.74
C SER A 39 20.60 -8.97 -2.21
N VAL A 40 21.30 -8.43 -3.22
CA VAL A 40 22.47 -9.08 -3.84
C VAL A 40 23.72 -8.92 -2.97
N CYS A 41 24.06 -7.70 -2.55
CA CYS A 41 25.26 -7.43 -1.76
C CYS A 41 25.17 -6.09 -1.00
N ARG A 42 26.08 -5.92 -0.02
CA ARG A 42 26.13 -4.72 0.82
C ARG A 42 26.34 -3.43 0.01
N LEU A 43 27.20 -3.48 -1.01
CA LEU A 43 27.49 -2.33 -1.87
C LEU A 43 26.26 -1.85 -2.64
N PHE A 44 25.45 -2.78 -3.16
CA PHE A 44 24.21 -2.42 -3.86
C PHE A 44 23.14 -1.92 -2.90
N LYS A 45 23.11 -2.43 -1.66
CA LYS A 45 22.27 -1.86 -0.60
C LYS A 45 22.65 -0.42 -0.30
N GLU A 46 23.95 -0.13 -0.12
CA GLU A 46 24.46 1.22 0.11
C GLU A 46 24.13 2.17 -1.07
N LEU A 47 24.33 1.73 -2.31
CA LEU A 47 24.00 2.51 -3.51
C LEU A 47 22.50 2.75 -3.70
N ALA A 48 21.64 1.82 -3.28
CA ALA A 48 20.20 1.99 -3.38
C ALA A 48 19.64 3.03 -2.41
N ASP A 49 20.39 3.36 -1.36
CA ASP A 49 20.04 4.38 -0.38
C ASP A 49 20.57 5.77 -0.78
N ASP A 50 21.28 5.88 -1.92
CA ASP A 50 21.72 7.15 -2.49
C ASP A 50 20.53 8.00 -2.95
N SER A 51 20.58 9.30 -2.65
CA SER A 51 19.50 10.25 -2.93
C SER A 51 19.14 10.35 -4.42
N ASP A 52 20.14 10.27 -5.32
CA ASP A 52 19.88 10.36 -6.75
C ASP A 52 19.21 9.10 -7.28
N VAL A 53 19.58 7.93 -6.73
CA VAL A 53 18.94 6.66 -7.06
C VAL A 53 17.50 6.63 -6.54
N LEU A 54 17.28 7.05 -5.28
CA LEU A 54 15.96 7.13 -4.66
C LEU A 54 15.01 8.09 -5.38
N LYS A 55 15.51 9.24 -5.87
CA LYS A 55 14.75 10.19 -6.69
C LYS A 55 14.34 9.62 -8.05
N ALA A 56 15.13 8.70 -8.60
CA ALA A 56 14.92 8.13 -9.92
C ALA A 56 13.98 6.92 -9.95
N VAL A 57 13.72 6.29 -8.79
CA VAL A 57 12.90 5.08 -8.71
C VAL A 57 11.54 5.28 -9.35
N ALA A 58 11.19 4.45 -10.32
CA ALA A 58 9.87 4.46 -10.94
C ALA A 58 8.90 3.49 -10.24
N PHE A 59 7.70 4.00 -9.94
CA PHE A 59 6.56 3.23 -9.39
C PHE A 59 5.46 2.94 -10.41
N GLY A 60 5.76 2.98 -11.72
CA GLY A 60 4.77 3.02 -12.81
C GLY A 60 3.83 1.82 -12.95
N ARG A 61 4.18 0.64 -12.40
CA ARG A 61 3.36 -0.59 -12.47
C ARG A 61 2.80 -1.06 -11.13
N VAL A 62 2.94 -0.25 -10.09
CA VAL A 62 2.68 -0.72 -8.75
C VAL A 62 1.17 -0.59 -8.44
N THR A 63 0.46 -1.72 -8.44
CA THR A 63 -0.97 -1.80 -8.05
C THR A 63 -1.12 -1.95 -6.54
N LEU A 64 -2.18 -1.39 -5.95
CA LEU A 64 -2.52 -1.53 -4.52
C LEU A 64 -2.43 -2.98 -4.00
N THR A 65 -2.88 -3.94 -4.80
CA THR A 65 -2.85 -5.37 -4.47
C THR A 65 -1.46 -6.02 -4.57
N GLY A 66 -0.52 -5.37 -5.26
CA GLY A 66 0.86 -5.84 -5.45
C GLY A 66 1.87 -5.23 -4.48
N ILE A 67 1.47 -4.26 -3.66
CA ILE A 67 2.35 -3.61 -2.67
C ILE A 67 2.21 -4.33 -1.34
N HIS A 68 3.23 -5.11 -0.99
CA HIS A 68 3.34 -5.69 0.35
C HIS A 68 3.39 -4.58 1.42
N GLU A 69 2.75 -4.78 2.57
CA GLU A 69 2.64 -3.78 3.65
C GLU A 69 4.00 -3.17 4.06
N SER A 70 5.08 -3.95 3.97
CA SER A 70 6.44 -3.49 4.26
C SER A 70 6.93 -2.32 3.37
N PHE A 71 6.37 -2.13 2.19
CA PHE A 71 6.71 -0.99 1.33
C PHE A 71 6.21 0.35 1.89
N TRP A 72 5.15 0.31 2.69
CA TRP A 72 4.50 1.47 3.29
C TRP A 72 5.09 1.86 4.64
N GLN A 73 5.88 0.97 5.25
CA GLN A 73 6.52 1.26 6.53
C GLN A 73 7.41 2.50 6.43
N PRO A 74 7.67 3.21 7.54
CA PRO A 74 8.54 4.39 7.54
C PRO A 74 9.92 4.14 6.92
N ALA A 75 10.46 2.93 7.08
CA ALA A 75 11.72 2.48 6.49
C ALA A 75 11.58 1.82 5.10
N GLY A 76 10.35 1.71 4.59
CA GLY A 76 10.03 1.09 3.30
C GLY A 76 10.55 1.88 2.11
N LEU A 77 10.69 1.22 0.96
CA LEU A 77 11.22 1.85 -0.26
C LEU A 77 10.40 3.07 -0.69
N LEU A 78 9.06 2.98 -0.61
CA LEU A 78 8.17 4.07 -1.02
C LEU A 78 8.37 5.30 -0.13
N SER A 79 8.39 5.12 1.19
CA SER A 79 8.61 6.20 2.17
C SER A 79 9.98 6.87 2.00
N ARG A 80 11.03 6.08 1.72
CA ARG A 80 12.38 6.62 1.47
C ARG A 80 12.47 7.41 0.16
N CYS A 81 11.90 6.89 -0.93
CA CYS A 81 11.84 7.61 -2.20
C CYS A 81 11.05 8.92 -2.04
N LEU A 82 9.96 8.86 -1.29
CA LEU A 82 9.09 10.00 -1.02
C LEU A 82 9.84 11.11 -0.27
N GLN A 83 10.63 10.78 0.77
CA GLN A 83 11.46 11.74 1.51
C GLN A 83 12.49 12.45 0.62
N THR A 84 12.97 11.79 -0.43
CA THR A 84 13.90 12.39 -1.39
C THR A 84 13.22 13.28 -2.44
N GLY A 85 11.89 13.43 -2.39
CA GLY A 85 11.12 14.21 -3.37
C GLY A 85 10.85 13.47 -4.68
N ASN A 86 10.82 12.14 -4.67
CA ASN A 86 10.52 11.36 -5.86
C ASN A 86 9.06 11.60 -6.34
N PRO A 87 8.86 12.16 -7.55
CA PRO A 87 7.53 12.52 -8.04
C PRO A 87 6.68 11.29 -8.37
N THR A 88 7.30 10.17 -8.75
CA THR A 88 6.56 8.94 -9.06
C THR A 88 6.09 8.23 -7.79
N ALA A 89 6.88 8.28 -6.71
CA ALA A 89 6.47 7.81 -5.38
C ALA A 89 5.28 8.63 -4.86
N PHE A 90 5.35 9.96 -4.96
CA PHE A 90 4.25 10.84 -4.60
C PHE A 90 2.98 10.54 -5.39
N ASN A 91 3.08 10.40 -6.71
CA ASN A 91 1.95 10.07 -7.56
C ASN A 91 1.36 8.68 -7.26
N ALA A 92 2.19 7.69 -6.95
CA ALA A 92 1.74 6.36 -6.56
C ALA A 92 0.94 6.41 -5.24
N ILE A 93 1.44 7.14 -4.23
CA ILE A 93 0.73 7.35 -2.97
C ILE A 93 -0.61 8.05 -3.21
N ARG A 94 -0.61 9.15 -3.97
CA ARG A 94 -1.81 9.93 -4.27
C ARG A 94 -2.87 9.07 -4.95
N LYS A 95 -2.49 8.35 -6.02
CA LYS A 95 -3.40 7.45 -6.76
C LYS A 95 -3.98 6.36 -5.84
N ASN A 96 -3.15 5.78 -4.99
CA ASN A 96 -3.60 4.73 -4.06
C ASN A 96 -4.53 5.31 -2.98
N ALA A 97 -4.25 6.50 -2.47
CA ALA A 97 -5.13 7.21 -1.53
C ALA A 97 -6.49 7.55 -2.17
N GLU A 98 -6.51 7.97 -3.43
CA GLU A 98 -7.75 8.23 -4.18
C GLU A 98 -8.62 6.97 -4.32
N ILE A 99 -8.01 5.83 -4.71
CA ILE A 99 -8.70 4.54 -4.84
C ILE A 99 -9.24 4.07 -3.48
N LEU A 100 -8.42 4.21 -2.44
CA LEU A 100 -8.77 3.80 -1.09
C LEU A 100 -9.93 4.64 -0.54
N ASN A 101 -9.89 5.96 -0.74
CA ASN A 101 -10.95 6.87 -0.33
C ASN A 101 -12.27 6.59 -1.07
N ALA A 102 -12.20 6.30 -2.38
CA ALA A 102 -13.39 5.89 -3.14
C ALA A 102 -14.00 4.59 -2.58
N SER A 103 -13.16 3.60 -2.28
CA SER A 103 -13.57 2.32 -1.69
C SER A 103 -14.20 2.52 -0.30
N TYR A 104 -13.59 3.34 0.54
CA TYR A 104 -14.09 3.73 1.85
C TYR A 104 -15.49 4.32 1.79
N LEU A 105 -15.73 5.30 0.90
CA LEU A 105 -17.04 5.93 0.74
C LEU A 105 -18.12 4.94 0.28
N ILE A 106 -17.77 4.02 -0.62
CA ILE A 106 -18.68 2.96 -1.07
C ILE A 106 -19.03 2.04 0.10
N LEU A 107 -18.04 1.57 0.85
CA LEU A 107 -18.24 0.68 1.99
C LEU A 107 -19.09 1.35 3.08
N LYS A 108 -18.83 2.63 3.42
CA LYS A 108 -19.65 3.36 4.39
C LYS A 108 -21.12 3.48 3.96
N ARG A 109 -21.37 3.77 2.68
CA ARG A 109 -22.75 3.81 2.15
C ARG A 109 -23.41 2.44 2.19
N ALA A 110 -22.68 1.39 1.83
CA ALA A 110 -23.17 0.01 1.88
C ALA A 110 -23.52 -0.42 3.30
N MET A 111 -22.67 -0.09 4.28
CA MET A 111 -22.92 -0.37 5.69
C MET A 111 -24.16 0.38 6.20
N PHE A 112 -24.33 1.66 5.86
CA PHE A 112 -25.52 2.41 6.25
C PHE A 112 -26.81 1.78 5.71
N ARG A 113 -26.83 1.42 4.42
CA ARG A 113 -27.97 0.72 3.79
C ARG A 113 -28.20 -0.65 4.44
N GLY A 114 -27.13 -1.35 4.77
CA GLY A 114 -27.16 -2.63 5.49
C GLY A 114 -27.83 -2.56 6.84
N LYS A 115 -27.47 -1.56 7.65
CA LYS A 115 -28.08 -1.30 8.97
C LYS A 115 -29.59 -1.03 8.84
N LEU A 116 -30.03 -0.32 7.80
CA LEU A 116 -31.45 -0.11 7.53
C LEU A 116 -32.18 -1.42 7.18
N ILE A 117 -31.56 -2.30 6.39
CA ILE A 117 -32.12 -3.62 6.06
C ILE A 117 -32.26 -4.48 7.32
N ILE A 118 -31.24 -4.52 8.18
CA ILE A 118 -31.31 -5.23 9.45
C ILE A 118 -32.46 -4.69 10.30
N LEU A 119 -32.56 -3.36 10.44
CA LEU A 119 -33.63 -2.75 11.23
C LEU A 119 -35.04 -3.08 10.68
N ALA A 120 -35.21 -3.08 9.36
CA ALA A 120 -36.46 -3.50 8.74
C ALA A 120 -36.78 -4.98 8.99
N ARG A 121 -35.76 -5.86 8.91
CA ARG A 121 -35.91 -7.30 9.20
C ARG A 121 -36.20 -7.57 10.68
N SER A 122 -35.57 -6.83 11.59
CA SER A 122 -35.86 -6.93 13.04
C SER A 122 -37.30 -6.55 13.34
N ARG A 123 -37.82 -5.48 12.72
CA ARG A 123 -39.25 -5.14 12.83
C ARG A 123 -40.16 -6.22 12.25
N ALA A 124 -39.79 -6.82 11.11
CA ALA A 124 -40.55 -7.91 10.53
C ALA A 124 -40.56 -9.17 11.42
N LEU A 125 -39.46 -9.42 12.15
CA LEU A 125 -39.32 -10.51 13.12
C LEU A 125 -40.27 -10.33 14.31
N GLU A 126 -40.40 -9.11 14.83
CA GLU A 126 -41.31 -8.78 15.94
C GLU A 126 -42.78 -9.08 15.59
N ILE A 127 -43.18 -8.84 14.33
CA ILE A 127 -44.56 -9.00 13.85
C ILE A 127 -44.81 -10.41 13.26
N ALA A 128 -43.78 -11.27 13.19
CA ALA A 128 -43.91 -12.60 12.61
C ALA A 128 -44.75 -13.53 13.51
N ASN A 129 -45.84 -14.06 12.96
CA ASN A 129 -46.79 -14.89 13.73
C ASN A 129 -46.47 -16.39 13.73
N THR A 130 -45.46 -16.84 13.00
CA THR A 130 -45.11 -18.27 12.93
C THR A 130 -43.65 -18.52 13.32
N ARG A 131 -43.42 -19.61 14.06
CA ARG A 131 -42.08 -20.03 14.50
C ARG A 131 -41.12 -20.23 13.32
N ALA A 132 -41.61 -20.79 12.21
CA ALA A 132 -40.81 -20.98 11.01
C ALA A 132 -40.35 -19.63 10.40
N ARG A 133 -41.23 -18.62 10.33
CA ARG A 133 -40.87 -17.28 9.85
C ARG A 133 -39.91 -16.56 10.80
N LYS A 134 -40.11 -16.70 12.12
CA LYS A 134 -39.20 -16.13 13.12
C LYS A 134 -37.78 -16.68 12.94
N LYS A 135 -37.64 -18.00 12.88
CA LYS A 135 -36.34 -18.66 12.69
C LYS A 135 -35.66 -18.23 11.39
N ALA A 136 -36.39 -18.19 10.27
CA ALA A 136 -35.82 -17.77 8.98
C ALA A 136 -35.34 -16.30 8.99
N LEU A 137 -36.08 -15.41 9.65
CA LEU A 137 -35.69 -14.01 9.80
C LEU A 137 -34.49 -13.84 10.73
N GLU A 138 -34.43 -14.57 11.84
CA GLU A 138 -33.28 -14.59 12.76
C GLU A 138 -32.01 -15.05 12.04
N GLU A 139 -32.08 -16.13 11.26
CA GLU A 139 -30.94 -16.62 10.46
C GLU A 139 -30.49 -15.58 9.43
N ALA A 140 -31.43 -14.96 8.71
CA ALA A 140 -31.14 -13.93 7.72
C ALA A 140 -30.58 -12.63 8.33
N ILE A 141 -30.97 -12.29 9.56
CA ILE A 141 -30.38 -11.17 10.31
C ILE A 141 -28.96 -11.54 10.72
N ASN A 142 -28.73 -12.72 11.28
CA ASN A 142 -27.41 -13.17 11.71
C ASN A 142 -26.39 -13.22 10.56
N GLU A 143 -26.80 -13.72 9.39
CA GLU A 143 -25.96 -13.75 8.20
C GLU A 143 -25.58 -12.33 7.72
N CYS A 144 -26.56 -11.43 7.68
CA CYS A 144 -26.31 -10.03 7.36
C CYS A 144 -25.36 -9.38 8.38
N THR A 145 -25.57 -9.58 9.68
CA THR A 145 -24.72 -9.01 10.74
C THR A 145 -23.27 -9.45 10.58
N LYS A 146 -23.00 -10.74 10.40
CA LYS A 146 -21.63 -11.26 10.16
C LYS A 146 -20.95 -10.61 8.96
N THR A 147 -21.70 -10.40 7.88
CA THR A 147 -21.18 -9.75 6.67
C THR A 147 -20.84 -8.29 6.94
N PHE A 148 -21.67 -7.58 7.71
CA PHE A 148 -21.40 -6.19 8.06
C PHE A 148 -20.28 -6.02 9.08
N ASP A 149 -20.09 -6.96 10.01
CA ASP A 149 -18.94 -6.96 10.92
C ASP A 149 -17.62 -7.07 10.15
N ALA A 150 -17.56 -7.92 9.12
CA ALA A 150 -16.39 -8.02 8.24
C ALA A 150 -16.14 -6.73 7.45
N VAL A 151 -17.21 -6.07 6.98
CA VAL A 151 -17.12 -4.77 6.29
C VAL A 151 -16.69 -3.65 7.25
N ASP A 152 -17.15 -3.67 8.51
CA ASP A 152 -16.74 -2.70 9.54
C ASP A 152 -15.25 -2.85 9.86
N ALA A 153 -14.76 -4.08 10.02
CA ALA A 153 -13.34 -4.34 10.20
C ALA A 153 -12.49 -3.80 9.02
N GLN A 154 -12.95 -4.01 7.77
CA GLN A 154 -12.28 -3.44 6.60
C GLN A 154 -12.27 -1.91 6.61
N ILE A 155 -13.39 -1.28 6.99
CA ILE A 155 -13.47 0.18 7.11
C ILE A 155 -12.47 0.69 8.15
N GLN A 156 -12.36 0.04 9.31
CA GLN A 156 -11.40 0.42 10.35
C GLN A 156 -9.95 0.31 9.86
N THR A 157 -9.60 -0.75 9.13
CA THR A 157 -8.28 -0.90 8.52
C THR A 157 -7.98 0.23 7.52
N ILE A 158 -8.97 0.60 6.70
CA ILE A 158 -8.84 1.68 5.73
C ILE A 158 -8.63 3.03 6.45
N GLU A 159 -9.38 3.29 7.52
CA GLU A 159 -9.24 4.53 8.32
C GLU A 159 -7.84 4.65 8.91
N GLN A 160 -7.31 3.59 9.52
CA GLN A 160 -5.95 3.55 10.06
C GLN A 160 -4.89 3.84 8.98
N PHE A 161 -5.07 3.27 7.78
CA PHE A 161 -4.13 3.49 6.68
C PHE A 161 -4.19 4.92 6.14
N LEU A 162 -5.39 5.53 6.07
CA LEU A 162 -5.56 6.93 5.69
C LEU A 162 -4.91 7.88 6.73
N GLU A 163 -5.04 7.59 8.02
CA GLU A 163 -4.37 8.35 9.09
C GLU A 163 -2.84 8.28 8.95
N MET A 164 -2.30 7.09 8.71
CA MET A 164 -0.87 6.91 8.45
C MET A 164 -0.41 7.74 7.24
N LEU A 165 -1.14 7.69 6.13
CA LEU A 165 -0.83 8.48 4.94
C LEU A 165 -0.85 9.98 5.20
N MET A 166 -1.84 10.47 5.95
CA MET A 166 -1.90 11.89 6.33
C MET A 166 -0.73 12.29 7.23
N ALA A 167 -0.33 11.42 8.16
CA ALA A 167 0.83 11.67 9.02
C ALA A 167 2.12 11.79 8.20
N VAL A 168 2.34 10.87 7.25
CA VAL A 168 3.49 10.91 6.32
C VAL A 168 3.49 12.21 5.51
N LEU A 169 2.35 12.59 4.92
CA LEU A 169 2.23 13.83 4.15
C LEU A 169 2.49 15.10 5.00
N LYS A 170 2.08 15.11 6.27
CA LYS A 170 2.32 16.22 7.19
C LYS A 170 3.81 16.39 7.50
N VAL A 171 4.50 15.29 7.80
CA VAL A 171 5.96 15.28 8.05
C VAL A 171 6.72 15.78 6.83
N MET A 172 6.31 15.37 5.63
CA MET A 172 6.92 15.86 4.40
C MET A 172 6.73 17.35 4.17
N ARG A 173 5.51 17.89 4.39
CA ARG A 173 5.27 19.33 4.24
C ARG A 173 6.15 20.17 5.17
N SER A 174 6.43 19.68 6.38
CA SER A 174 7.37 20.35 7.29
C SER A 174 8.83 20.25 6.86
N GLN A 175 9.23 19.21 6.12
CA GLN A 175 10.60 19.03 5.63
C GLN A 175 10.90 19.82 4.35
N ILE A 176 9.88 20.15 3.55
CA ILE A 176 10.01 20.97 2.33
C ILE A 176 10.00 22.48 2.68
N ALA A 177 9.48 22.86 3.85
CA ALA A 177 9.44 24.26 4.32
C ALA A 177 10.74 24.72 5.02
N GLN A 178 11.77 23.87 5.07
CA GLN A 178 13.11 24.15 5.58
C GLN A 178 14.12 24.15 4.43
#